data_AF-A0A8J3W361-F1
#
_entry.id   AF-A0A8J3W361-F1
#
_cell.length_a   1.000
_cell.length_b   1.000
_cell.length_c   1.000
_cell.angle_alpha   90.00
_cell.angle_beta   90.00
_cell.angle_gamma   90.00
#
_symmetry.space_group_name_H-M   'P 1'
#
loop_
_entity.id
_entity.type
_entity.pdbx_description
1 polymer ?
#
loop_
_entity_poly.entity_id
_entity_poly.type
_entity_poly.pdbx_seq_one_letter_code
_entity_poly.pdbx_strand_id
1 'polypeptide(L)'
;MELELKRHEWRSLQGVSGDAGALESALRALAQAGDRDEAVQAARRVERVIFAQGLLCEASAAAASTLVHCLWRRSEHAEDLILGMLSDISVAVVDEEDPTVYGPTSQEQCLSEIRLGFPMYVEILEAGKSIHSRTACIDLILACGLSDERLRGRSVYFLGKALQLDGLEGHRDVIHASIRELSEGGATR
;
A
#
# COMPACT_ATOMS: atom_id res chain seq x y z
N MET A 1 -3.86 6.60 13.49
CA MET A 1 -3.22 5.30 13.79
C MET A 1 -3.90 4.60 14.98
N GLU A 2 -3.75 5.01 16.24
CA GLU A 2 -4.38 4.24 17.37
C GLU A 2 -5.92 4.10 17.30
N LEU A 3 -6.62 5.15 16.85
CA LEU A 3 -8.08 5.04 16.62
C LEU A 3 -8.40 4.08 15.47
N GLU A 4 -7.55 4.04 14.45
CA GLU A 4 -7.71 3.15 13.31
C GLU A 4 -7.46 1.68 13.72
N LEU A 5 -6.40 1.42 14.49
CA LEU A 5 -6.15 0.11 15.07
C LEU A 5 -7.35 -0.41 15.88
N LYS A 6 -7.98 0.46 16.68
CA LYS A 6 -9.14 0.09 17.52
C LYS A 6 -10.45 -0.05 16.75
N ARG A 7 -10.52 0.43 15.51
CA ARG A 7 -11.71 0.34 14.66
C ARG A 7 -12.01 -1.10 14.24
N HIS A 8 -10.98 -1.95 14.20
CA HIS A 8 -11.05 -3.31 13.68
C HIS A 8 -11.10 -4.35 14.80
N GLU A 9 -11.99 -5.33 14.66
CA GLU A 9 -12.01 -6.52 15.52
C GLU A 9 -11.01 -7.56 15.00
N TRP A 10 -9.70 -7.31 15.14
CA TRP A 10 -8.64 -8.10 14.49
C TRP A 10 -8.73 -9.62 14.67
N ARG A 11 -9.23 -10.09 15.82
CA ARG A 11 -9.39 -11.54 16.10
C ARG A 11 -10.56 -12.19 15.36
N SER A 12 -11.50 -11.40 14.83
CA SER A 12 -12.60 -11.92 14.02
C SER A 12 -12.25 -12.02 12.55
N LEU A 13 -11.16 -11.37 12.11
CA LEU A 13 -10.71 -11.36 10.72
C LEU A 13 -9.78 -12.55 10.46
N GLN A 14 -9.97 -13.22 9.32
CA GLN A 14 -9.04 -14.23 8.84
C GLN A 14 -7.80 -13.59 8.21
N GLY A 15 -6.64 -14.08 8.64
CA GLY A 15 -5.37 -13.92 7.97
C GLY A 15 -4.92 -15.23 7.32
N VAL A 16 -3.72 -15.21 6.76
CA VAL A 16 -3.14 -16.33 5.98
C VAL A 16 -2.95 -17.62 6.77
N SER A 17 -2.69 -17.54 8.07
CA SER A 17 -2.37 -18.69 8.92
C SER A 17 -3.28 -18.82 10.15
N GLY A 18 -4.46 -18.20 10.13
CA GLY A 18 -5.39 -18.19 11.26
C GLY A 18 -6.03 -16.82 11.45
N ASP A 19 -6.37 -16.44 12.69
CA ASP A 19 -6.91 -15.12 12.97
C ASP A 19 -5.85 -14.02 12.83
N ALA A 20 -6.30 -12.79 12.57
CA ALA A 20 -5.44 -11.64 12.39
C ALA A 20 -5.12 -10.89 13.70
N GLY A 21 -5.35 -11.49 14.87
CA GLY A 21 -5.17 -10.85 16.17
C GLY A 21 -3.75 -10.34 16.46
N ALA A 22 -2.74 -10.92 15.81
CA ALA A 22 -1.36 -10.46 15.91
C ALA A 22 -1.09 -9.14 15.17
N LEU A 23 -1.92 -8.78 14.17
CA LEU A 23 -1.70 -7.61 13.32
C LEU A 23 -1.69 -6.30 14.09
N GLU A 24 -2.58 -6.12 15.07
CA GLU A 24 -2.65 -4.88 15.82
C GLU A 24 -1.30 -4.52 16.44
N SER A 25 -0.68 -5.50 17.11
CA SER A 25 0.62 -5.33 17.75
C SER A 25 1.77 -5.15 16.75
N ALA A 26 1.72 -5.86 15.62
CA ALA A 26 2.75 -5.79 14.59
C ALA A 26 2.72 -4.44 13.85
N LEU A 27 1.54 -3.94 13.50
CA LEU A 27 1.33 -2.63 12.87
C LEU A 27 1.74 -1.49 13.81
N ARG A 28 1.39 -1.58 15.10
CA ARG A 28 1.85 -0.62 16.11
C ARG A 28 3.36 -0.62 16.23
N ALA A 29 3.99 -1.79 16.31
CA ALA A 29 5.43 -1.93 16.39
C ALA A 29 6.13 -1.37 15.14
N LEU A 30 5.59 -1.62 13.94
CA LEU A 30 6.14 -1.10 12.70
C LEU A 30 6.11 0.43 12.67
N ALA A 31 4.98 1.03 13.04
CA ALA A 31 4.85 2.49 13.05
C ALA A 31 5.75 3.18 14.08
N GLN A 32 6.12 2.49 15.16
CA GLN A 32 6.88 3.03 16.29
C GLN A 32 8.33 2.52 16.35
N ALA A 33 8.79 1.80 15.34
CA ALA A 33 10.13 1.21 15.32
C ALA A 33 11.22 2.28 15.51
N GLY A 34 12.08 2.06 16.51
CA GLY A 34 13.16 2.97 16.89
C GLY A 34 14.39 2.83 16.00
N ASP A 35 14.51 1.72 15.27
CA ASP A 35 15.55 1.47 14.29
C ASP A 35 15.05 0.63 13.10
N ARG A 36 15.95 0.38 12.14
CA ARG A 36 15.64 -0.38 10.93
C ARG A 36 15.39 -1.86 11.20
N ASP A 37 16.12 -2.47 12.13
CA ASP A 37 15.98 -3.90 12.40
C ASP A 37 14.62 -4.19 13.07
N GLU A 38 14.19 -3.34 14.00
CA GLU A 38 12.87 -3.37 14.60
C GLU A 38 11.77 -3.20 13.54
N ALA A 39 11.94 -2.26 12.61
CA ALA A 39 10.98 -2.01 11.54
C ALA A 39 10.85 -3.23 10.61
N VAL A 40 11.97 -3.83 10.19
CA VAL A 40 11.99 -5.02 9.35
C VAL A 40 11.35 -6.22 10.06
N GLN A 41 11.65 -6.42 11.35
CA GLN A 41 11.03 -7.50 12.13
C GLN A 41 9.52 -7.31 12.26
N ALA A 42 9.06 -6.08 12.47
CA ALA A 42 7.64 -5.76 12.55
C ALA A 42 6.93 -5.95 11.20
N ALA A 43 7.52 -5.47 10.10
CA ALA A 43 7.00 -5.65 8.74
C ALA A 43 6.85 -7.14 8.39
N ARG A 44 7.87 -7.96 8.66
CA ARG A 44 7.77 -9.43 8.46
C ARG A 44 6.64 -10.08 9.24
N ARG A 45 6.31 -9.57 10.44
CA ARG A 45 5.16 -10.07 11.21
C ARG A 45 3.84 -9.68 10.58
N VAL A 46 3.75 -8.48 9.99
CA VAL A 46 2.57 -8.05 9.24
C VAL A 46 2.41 -8.93 8.00
N GLU A 47 3.45 -9.04 7.17
CA GLU A 47 3.44 -9.80 5.92
C GLU A 47 3.00 -11.25 6.11
N ARG A 48 3.51 -11.93 7.14
CA ARG A 48 3.13 -13.32 7.46
C ARG A 48 1.63 -13.52 7.71
N VAL A 49 0.93 -12.47 8.12
CA VAL A 49 -0.51 -12.55 8.39
C VAL A 49 -1.34 -12.14 7.18
N ILE A 50 -0.86 -11.19 6.36
CA ILE A 50 -1.67 -10.62 5.27
C ILE A 50 -1.32 -11.12 3.87
N PHE A 51 -0.16 -11.76 3.66
CA PHE A 51 0.27 -12.21 2.34
C PHE A 51 0.53 -13.72 2.27
N ALA A 52 -0.16 -14.37 1.33
CA ALA A 52 0.15 -15.71 0.87
C ALA A 52 0.39 -15.67 -0.64
N GLN A 53 1.65 -15.58 -1.07
CA GLN A 53 2.01 -15.70 -2.50
C GLN A 53 1.29 -14.70 -3.43
N GLY A 54 1.06 -13.47 -2.97
CA GLY A 54 0.35 -12.44 -3.74
C GLY A 54 -1.18 -12.49 -3.64
N LEU A 55 -1.73 -13.34 -2.77
CA LEU A 55 -3.15 -13.41 -2.49
C LEU A 55 -3.55 -12.49 -1.33
N LEU A 56 -4.74 -11.91 -1.46
CA LEU A 56 -5.43 -11.16 -0.41
C LEU A 56 -6.13 -12.09 0.58
N CYS A 57 -6.28 -11.63 1.81
CA CYS A 57 -7.10 -12.26 2.86
C CYS A 57 -8.14 -11.26 3.39
N GLU A 58 -9.06 -11.73 4.24
CA GLU A 58 -10.10 -10.89 4.85
C GLU A 58 -9.49 -9.71 5.63
N ALA A 59 -8.35 -9.91 6.29
CA ALA A 59 -7.66 -8.86 7.04
C ALA A 59 -6.96 -7.80 6.16
N SER A 60 -6.80 -8.03 4.85
CA SER A 60 -5.99 -7.16 3.97
C SER A 60 -6.52 -5.72 3.89
N ALA A 61 -7.84 -5.52 3.83
CA ALA A 61 -8.42 -4.17 3.77
C ALA A 61 -8.20 -3.39 5.07
N ALA A 62 -8.40 -4.04 6.23
CA ALA A 62 -8.14 -3.44 7.54
C ALA A 62 -6.65 -3.10 7.72
N ALA A 63 -5.76 -3.98 7.26
CA ALA A 63 -4.32 -3.76 7.24
C ALA A 63 -3.94 -2.57 6.35
N ALA A 64 -4.46 -2.51 5.11
CA ALA A 64 -4.23 -1.41 4.19
C ALA A 64 -4.65 -0.06 4.79
N SER A 65 -5.86 0.02 5.35
CA SER A 65 -6.35 1.23 6.02
C SER A 65 -5.43 1.67 7.16
N THR A 66 -5.02 0.71 8.00
CA THR A 66 -4.11 0.99 9.12
C THR A 66 -2.74 1.45 8.64
N LEU A 67 -2.18 0.81 7.61
CA LEU A 67 -0.88 1.16 7.02
C LEU A 67 -0.89 2.57 6.43
N VAL A 68 -1.96 2.97 5.74
CA VAL A 68 -2.16 4.36 5.29
C VAL A 68 -2.12 5.31 6.48
N HIS A 69 -2.78 4.96 7.59
CA HIS A 69 -2.74 5.76 8.81
C HIS A 69 -1.37 5.76 9.51
N CYS A 70 -0.57 4.70 9.36
CA CYS A 70 0.79 4.63 9.88
C CYS A 70 1.71 5.62 9.18
N LEU A 71 1.50 5.90 7.89
CA LEU A 71 2.33 6.88 7.17
C LEU A 71 2.34 8.26 7.85
N TRP A 72 1.24 8.70 8.46
CA TRP A 72 1.16 10.00 9.14
C TRP A 72 2.01 10.12 10.41
N ARG A 73 2.42 8.99 11.01
CA ARG A 73 3.17 8.95 12.28
C ARG A 73 4.39 8.04 12.20
N ARG A 74 4.82 7.71 10.99
CA ARG A 74 5.92 6.78 10.73
C ARG A 74 7.24 7.27 11.32
N SER A 75 8.08 6.35 11.77
CA SER A 75 9.51 6.59 11.85
C SER A 75 10.12 6.56 10.45
N GLU A 76 11.28 7.21 10.27
CA GLU A 76 12.01 7.17 8.99
C GLU A 76 12.44 5.74 8.60
N HIS A 77 12.52 4.83 9.58
CA HIS A 77 12.95 3.45 9.39
C HIS A 77 11.86 2.53 8.80
N ALA A 78 10.60 2.97 8.82
CA ALA A 78 9.44 2.16 8.43
C ALA A 78 8.76 2.63 7.14
N GLU A 79 9.09 3.80 6.62
CA GLU A 79 8.38 4.43 5.50
C GLU A 79 8.33 3.55 4.24
N ASP A 80 9.48 3.09 3.76
CA ASP A 80 9.60 2.25 2.56
C ASP A 80 8.94 0.88 2.76
N LEU A 81 8.99 0.31 3.96
CA LEU A 81 8.34 -0.96 4.29
C LEU A 81 6.81 -0.83 4.27
N ILE A 82 6.27 0.26 4.83
CA ILE A 82 4.84 0.54 4.80
C ILE A 82 4.36 0.76 3.36
N LEU A 83 5.09 1.56 2.58
CA LEU A 83 4.75 1.83 1.17
C LEU A 83 4.87 0.56 0.31
N GLY A 84 5.91 -0.25 0.53
CA GLY A 84 6.09 -1.54 -0.14
C GLY A 84 4.89 -2.47 0.09
N MET A 85 4.48 -2.65 1.35
CA MET A 85 3.30 -3.48 1.65
C MET A 85 2.01 -2.91 1.06
N LEU A 86 1.81 -1.58 1.08
CA LEU A 86 0.64 -0.98 0.42
C LEU A 86 0.66 -1.25 -1.09
N SER A 87 1.83 -1.18 -1.72
CA SER A 87 2.02 -1.50 -3.14
C SER A 87 1.68 -2.96 -3.41
N ASP A 88 2.21 -3.87 -2.59
CA ASP A 88 1.95 -5.31 -2.69
C ASP A 88 0.45 -5.62 -2.52
N ILE A 89 -0.24 -4.99 -1.55
CA ILE A 89 -1.71 -5.15 -1.40
C ILE A 89 -2.43 -4.62 -2.65
N SER A 90 -1.96 -3.53 -3.27
CA SER A 90 -2.64 -2.92 -4.42
C SER A 90 -2.68 -3.81 -5.66
N VAL A 91 -1.67 -4.67 -5.83
CA VAL A 91 -1.54 -5.60 -6.97
C VAL A 91 -1.95 -7.03 -6.63
N ALA A 92 -2.14 -7.34 -5.36
CA ALA A 92 -2.59 -8.66 -4.91
C ALA A 92 -4.00 -8.97 -5.39
N VAL A 93 -4.28 -10.27 -5.57
CA VAL A 93 -5.53 -10.78 -6.13
C VAL A 93 -6.30 -11.61 -5.10
N VAL A 94 -7.60 -11.76 -5.31
CA VAL A 94 -8.43 -12.68 -4.52
C VAL A 94 -8.23 -14.09 -5.05
N ASP A 95 -8.20 -15.08 -4.16
CA ASP A 95 -8.24 -16.48 -4.57
C ASP A 95 -9.64 -16.83 -5.11
N GLU A 96 -9.76 -16.95 -6.43
CA GLU A 96 -11.03 -17.31 -7.08
C GLU A 96 -11.30 -18.82 -7.05
N GLU A 97 -10.26 -19.65 -6.85
CA GLU A 97 -10.39 -21.11 -6.83
C GLU A 97 -10.92 -21.59 -5.49
N ASP A 98 -10.43 -21.02 -4.39
CA ASP A 98 -10.94 -21.27 -3.04
C ASP A 98 -11.08 -19.98 -2.22
N PRO A 99 -12.19 -19.24 -2.41
CA PRO A 99 -12.42 -17.97 -1.70
C PRO A 99 -12.65 -18.14 -0.19
N THR A 100 -12.65 -19.37 0.34
CA THR A 100 -12.85 -19.63 1.77
C THR A 100 -11.54 -19.81 2.54
N VAL A 101 -10.42 -20.08 1.86
CA VAL A 101 -9.13 -20.38 2.51
C VAL A 101 -8.61 -19.18 3.30
N TYR A 102 -8.80 -17.97 2.79
CA TYR A 102 -8.31 -16.72 3.41
C TYR A 102 -9.43 -15.77 3.85
N GLY A 103 -10.67 -16.27 3.87
CA GLY A 103 -11.86 -15.51 4.23
C GLY A 103 -12.36 -14.56 3.14
N PRO A 104 -13.56 -13.98 3.33
CA PRO A 104 -14.17 -13.08 2.36
C PRO A 104 -13.31 -11.83 2.19
N THR A 105 -12.85 -11.56 0.97
CA THR A 105 -12.03 -10.38 0.67
C THR A 105 -12.40 -9.77 -0.67
N SER A 106 -12.01 -8.51 -0.86
CA SER A 106 -12.29 -7.74 -2.07
C SER A 106 -11.12 -6.83 -2.40
N GLN A 107 -10.63 -6.96 -3.64
CA GLN A 107 -9.60 -6.06 -4.16
C GLN A 107 -10.07 -4.60 -4.16
N GLU A 108 -11.33 -4.34 -4.51
CA GLU A 108 -11.89 -2.98 -4.50
C GLU A 108 -11.92 -2.37 -3.09
N GLN A 109 -12.22 -3.16 -2.06
CA GLN A 109 -12.16 -2.68 -0.68
C GLN A 109 -10.73 -2.31 -0.28
N CYS A 110 -9.75 -3.15 -0.61
CA CYS A 110 -8.34 -2.84 -0.37
C CYS A 110 -7.90 -1.56 -1.10
N LEU A 111 -8.24 -1.43 -2.38
CA LEU A 111 -7.93 -0.24 -3.19
C LEU A 111 -8.68 1.02 -2.68
N SER A 112 -9.89 0.89 -2.16
CA SER A 112 -10.61 1.98 -1.50
C SER A 112 -9.83 2.55 -0.32
N GLU A 113 -9.30 1.68 0.54
CA GLU A 113 -8.50 2.09 1.70
C GLU A 113 -7.15 2.69 1.26
N ILE A 114 -6.48 2.08 0.30
CA ILE A 114 -5.18 2.55 -0.24
C ILE A 114 -5.31 3.96 -0.84
N ARG A 115 -6.40 4.25 -1.55
CA ARG A 115 -6.65 5.58 -2.16
C ARG A 115 -6.71 6.72 -1.16
N LEU A 116 -7.07 6.45 0.09
CA LEU A 116 -7.08 7.49 1.14
C LEU A 116 -5.68 8.04 1.41
N GLY A 117 -4.63 7.28 1.10
CA GLY A 117 -3.23 7.70 1.20
C GLY A 117 -2.73 8.56 0.05
N PHE A 118 -3.52 8.78 -1.01
CA PHE A 118 -3.06 9.45 -2.23
C PHE A 118 -2.30 10.77 -2.01
N PRO A 119 -2.77 11.72 -1.19
CA PRO A 119 -2.03 12.95 -0.93
C PRO A 119 -0.65 12.72 -0.31
N MET A 120 -0.52 11.70 0.54
CA MET A 120 0.76 11.35 1.18
C MET A 120 1.73 10.73 0.19
N TYR A 121 1.26 9.90 -0.74
CA TYR A 121 2.12 9.32 -1.78
C TYR A 121 2.72 10.41 -2.67
N VAL A 122 1.92 11.43 -3.03
CA VAL A 122 2.39 12.58 -3.80
C VAL A 122 3.45 13.37 -3.02
N GLU A 123 3.20 13.67 -1.74
CA GLU A 123 4.16 14.37 -0.89
C GLU A 123 5.48 13.61 -0.76
N ILE A 124 5.43 12.29 -0.56
CA ILE A 124 6.63 11.44 -0.45
C ILE A 124 7.36 11.35 -1.78
N LEU A 125 6.64 11.26 -2.91
CA LEU A 125 7.25 11.27 -4.24
C LEU A 125 8.02 12.56 -4.51
N GLU A 126 7.47 13.71 -4.09
CA GLU A 126 8.06 15.03 -4.27
C GLU A 126 9.23 15.30 -3.32
N ALA A 127 9.02 15.11 -2.02
CA ALA A 127 9.93 15.57 -0.96
C ALA A 127 10.69 14.44 -0.24
N GLY A 128 10.36 13.18 -0.50
CA GLY A 128 11.00 12.03 0.11
C GLY A 128 12.49 11.93 -0.26
N LYS A 129 13.29 11.41 0.68
CA LYS A 129 14.74 11.21 0.48
C LYS A 129 15.08 9.79 0.03
N SER A 130 14.23 8.82 0.39
CA SER A 130 14.43 7.41 0.06
C SER A 130 13.95 7.13 -1.36
N ILE A 131 14.87 6.64 -2.21
CA ILE A 131 14.51 6.20 -3.55
C ILE A 131 13.48 5.06 -3.52
N HIS A 132 13.61 4.14 -2.56
CA HIS A 132 12.66 3.04 -2.40
C HIS A 132 11.24 3.53 -2.09
N SER A 133 11.11 4.52 -1.20
CA SER A 133 9.81 5.12 -0.89
C SER A 133 9.21 5.82 -2.10
N ARG A 134 10.02 6.60 -2.83
CA ARG A 134 9.57 7.34 -4.02
C ARG A 134 9.14 6.41 -5.15
N THR A 135 9.88 5.33 -5.37
CA THR A 135 9.52 4.31 -6.36
C THR A 135 8.21 3.61 -5.99
N ALA A 136 8.02 3.21 -4.72
CA ALA A 136 6.74 2.65 -4.27
C ALA A 136 5.57 3.65 -4.42
N CYS A 137 5.83 4.95 -4.27
CA CYS A 137 4.80 5.96 -4.51
C CYS A 137 4.38 6.06 -5.99
N ILE A 138 5.26 5.75 -6.95
CA ILE A 138 4.89 5.69 -8.37
C ILE A 138 3.83 4.61 -8.58
N ASP A 139 4.08 3.41 -8.05
CA ASP A 139 3.16 2.26 -8.16
C ASP A 139 1.82 2.55 -7.47
N LEU A 140 1.86 3.14 -6.27
CA LEU A 140 0.65 3.50 -5.54
C LEU A 140 -0.17 4.60 -6.23
N ILE A 141 0.47 5.61 -6.81
CA ILE A 141 -0.21 6.67 -7.57
C ILE A 141 -0.83 6.11 -8.86
N LEU A 142 -0.14 5.18 -9.53
CA LEU A 142 -0.67 4.42 -10.66
C LEU A 142 -1.91 3.61 -10.23
N ALA A 143 -1.80 2.77 -9.21
CA ALA A 143 -2.90 1.96 -8.71
C ALA A 143 -4.13 2.79 -8.32
N CYS A 144 -3.92 3.94 -7.66
CA CYS A 144 -5.00 4.88 -7.35
C CYS A 144 -5.69 5.45 -8.60
N GLY A 145 -4.92 5.78 -9.65
CA GLY A 145 -5.46 6.34 -10.88
C GLY A 145 -6.14 5.31 -11.79
N LEU A 146 -5.75 4.03 -11.70
CA LEU A 146 -6.40 2.93 -12.40
C LEU A 146 -7.72 2.52 -11.73
N SER A 147 -7.77 2.56 -10.40
CA SER A 147 -8.95 2.19 -9.60
C SER A 147 -10.00 3.29 -9.49
N ASP A 148 -9.61 4.57 -9.57
CA ASP A 148 -10.53 5.71 -9.44
C ASP A 148 -10.36 6.75 -10.54
N GLU A 149 -11.41 6.90 -11.36
CA GLU A 149 -11.49 7.88 -12.44
C GLU A 149 -11.22 9.32 -11.97
N ARG A 150 -11.63 9.66 -10.74
CA ARG A 150 -11.45 11.01 -10.18
C ARG A 150 -9.98 11.30 -9.86
N LEU A 151 -9.17 10.26 -9.66
CA LEU A 151 -7.74 10.38 -9.39
C LEU A 151 -6.91 10.24 -10.66
N ARG A 152 -7.40 9.59 -11.71
CA ARG A 152 -6.66 9.34 -12.97
C ARG A 152 -5.93 10.58 -13.52
N GLY A 153 -6.65 11.67 -13.74
CA GLY A 153 -6.04 12.91 -14.26
C GLY A 153 -5.00 13.52 -13.31
N ARG A 154 -5.19 13.36 -11.99
CA ARG A 154 -4.21 13.81 -10.98
C ARG A 154 -2.98 12.91 -10.97
N SER A 155 -3.15 11.60 -11.07
CA SER A 155 -2.05 10.63 -11.17
C SER A 155 -1.17 10.93 -12.38
N VAL A 156 -1.76 11.13 -13.56
CA VAL A 156 -1.03 11.52 -14.78
C VAL A 156 -0.23 12.80 -14.55
N TYR A 157 -0.85 13.82 -13.94
CA TYR A 157 -0.18 15.09 -13.65
C TYR A 157 1.04 14.90 -12.73
N PHE A 158 0.87 14.24 -11.58
CA PHE A 158 1.94 14.11 -10.58
C PHE A 158 3.07 13.20 -11.08
N LEU A 159 2.74 12.10 -11.76
CA LEU A 159 3.75 11.25 -12.41
C LEU A 159 4.50 12.02 -13.50
N GLY A 160 3.80 12.85 -14.28
CA GLY A 160 4.45 13.73 -15.27
C GLY A 160 5.41 14.73 -14.64
N LYS A 161 5.09 15.26 -13.45
CA LYS A 161 6.00 16.11 -12.66
C LYS A 161 7.18 15.33 -12.09
N ALA A 162 6.99 14.06 -11.72
CA ALA A 162 8.06 13.22 -11.19
C ALA A 162 9.24 13.03 -12.16
N LEU A 163 9.00 13.09 -13.48
CA LEU A 163 10.06 13.05 -14.50
C LEU A 163 11.09 14.18 -14.39
N GLN A 164 10.70 15.28 -13.75
CA GLN A 164 11.52 16.48 -13.57
C GLN A 164 12.22 16.51 -12.20
N LEU A 165 11.94 15.54 -11.33
CA LEU A 165 12.53 15.50 -10.00
C LEU A 165 13.90 14.82 -10.03
N ASP A 166 14.85 15.38 -9.29
CA ASP A 166 16.19 14.82 -9.11
C ASP A 166 16.11 13.45 -8.41
N GLY A 167 17.00 12.52 -8.78
CA GLY A 167 17.11 11.20 -8.17
C GLY A 167 16.15 10.15 -8.73
N LEU A 168 15.27 10.50 -9.68
CA LEU A 168 14.36 9.59 -10.39
C LEU A 168 14.79 9.30 -11.83
N GLU A 169 15.99 9.70 -12.24
CA GLU A 169 16.47 9.55 -13.62
C GLU A 169 16.45 8.08 -14.07
N GLY A 170 16.83 7.16 -13.19
CA GLY A 170 16.81 5.71 -13.45
C GLY A 170 15.42 5.07 -13.48
N HIS A 171 14.36 5.82 -13.13
CA HIS A 171 12.99 5.32 -13.07
C HIS A 171 12.06 6.01 -14.08
N ARG A 172 12.60 6.85 -14.97
CA ARG A 172 11.81 7.57 -15.98
C ARG A 172 11.02 6.65 -16.89
N ASP A 173 11.58 5.50 -17.26
CA ASP A 173 10.89 4.52 -18.10
C ASP A 173 9.65 3.94 -17.41
N VAL A 174 9.76 3.64 -16.11
CA VAL A 174 8.64 3.19 -15.28
C VAL A 174 7.57 4.27 -15.21
N ILE A 175 7.96 5.52 -14.92
CA ILE A 175 7.02 6.65 -14.86
C ILE A 175 6.29 6.86 -16.19
N HIS A 176 7.02 6.80 -17.31
CA HIS A 176 6.42 6.89 -18.65
C HIS A 176 5.45 5.75 -18.92
N ALA A 177 5.80 4.51 -18.54
CA ALA A 177 4.90 3.37 -18.68
C ALA A 177 3.62 3.55 -17.85
N SER A 178 3.73 3.99 -16.59
CA SER A 178 2.59 4.27 -15.72
C SER A 178 1.67 5.37 -16.29
N ILE A 179 2.24 6.46 -16.83
CA ILE A 179 1.46 7.54 -17.46
C ILE A 179 0.71 7.02 -18.69
N ARG A 180 1.37 6.19 -19.51
CA ARG A 180 0.77 5.60 -20.71
C ARG A 180 -0.40 4.69 -20.31
N GLU A 181 -0.20 3.82 -19.33
CA GLU A 181 -1.24 2.92 -18.83
C GLU A 181 -2.47 3.69 -18.33
N LEU A 182 -2.27 4.77 -17.57
CA LEU A 182 -3.37 5.64 -17.13
C LEU A 182 -4.09 6.35 -18.29
N SER A 183 -3.38 6.65 -19.37
CA SER A 183 -3.93 7.35 -20.53
C SER A 183 -4.70 6.39 -21.46
N GLU A 184 -4.25 5.15 -21.58
CA GLU A 184 -4.83 4.11 -22.44
C GLU A 184 -5.96 3.34 -21.74
N GLY A 185 -5.87 3.17 -20.42
CA GLY A 185 -6.85 2.44 -19.59
C GLY A 185 -8.24 3.09 -19.48
N GLY A 186 -8.46 4.25 -20.08
CA GLY A 186 -9.77 4.91 -20.17
C GLY A 186 -10.64 4.46 -21.36
N ALA A 187 -10.11 3.65 -22.28
CA ALA A 187 -10.83 3.27 -23.51
C ALA A 187 -11.71 2.01 -23.40
N THR A 188 -11.75 1.35 -22.23
CA THR A 188 -12.52 0.11 -22.04
C THR A 188 -13.14 0.04 -20.64
N ARG A 189 -14.30 0.68 -20.48
CA ARG A 189 -15.37 0.26 -19.55
C ARG A 189 -16.72 0.61 -20.16
#